data_AF-A0A2H0ZAC4-F1
#
_entry.id   AF-A0A2H0ZAC4-F1
#
_cell.length_a   1.000
_cell.length_b   1.000
_cell.length_c   1.000
_cell.angle_alpha   90.00
_cell.angle_beta   90.00
_cell.angle_gamma   90.00
#
_symmetry.space_group_name_H-M   'P 1'
#
loop_
_entity.id
_entity.type
_entity.pdbx_description
1 polymer ?
#
loop_
_entity_poly.entity_id
_entity_poly.type
_entity_poly.pdbx_seq_one_letter_code
_entity_poly.pdbx_strand_id
1 'polypeptide(L)'
;MEITGEIKKIIKDALKEDVGSGDITTEIFVDKKTPFTAVMLAKEAGTLCGAEIAAEVFRALNKKVKIRFRKKDGDRIKKGETLMEIRGDRSILTAERTALNLAQRLSGIATYASKFSALTARSRAKIYDTRKTTPGLRTLEKYAVKTGGCRN
;
A
#
# COMPACT_ATOMS: atom_id res chain seq x y z
N MET A 1 -6.17 -9.13 0.79
CA MET A 1 -7.40 -8.80 0.03
C MET A 1 -7.23 -9.34 -1.39
N GLU A 2 -8.30 -9.76 -2.07
CA GLU A 2 -8.21 -10.10 -3.49
C GLU A 2 -8.03 -8.83 -4.33
N ILE A 3 -7.09 -8.86 -5.29
CA ILE A 3 -6.84 -7.73 -6.19
C ILE A 3 -7.86 -7.76 -7.33
N THR A 4 -8.92 -6.97 -7.19
CA THR A 4 -10.02 -6.87 -8.18
C THR A 4 -9.63 -6.00 -9.37
N GLY A 5 -10.41 -6.07 -10.46
CA GLY A 5 -10.24 -5.19 -11.63
C GLY A 5 -10.35 -3.70 -11.30
N GLU A 6 -11.18 -3.34 -10.31
CA GLU A 6 -11.30 -1.96 -9.81
C GLU A 6 -9.99 -1.48 -9.18
N ILE A 7 -9.36 -2.30 -8.33
CA ILE A 7 -8.08 -1.97 -7.69
C ILE A 7 -6.98 -1.83 -8.74
N LYS A 8 -6.94 -2.74 -9.72
CA LYS A 8 -5.98 -2.65 -10.84
C LYS A 8 -6.16 -1.36 -11.63
N LYS A 9 -7.40 -0.90 -11.82
CA LYS A 9 -7.68 0.39 -12.46
C LYS A 9 -7.14 1.55 -11.63
N ILE A 10 -7.38 1.58 -10.32
CA ILE A 10 -6.83 2.62 -9.41
C ILE A 10 -5.30 2.65 -9.49
N ILE A 11 -4.65 1.49 -9.41
CA ILE A 11 -3.19 1.38 -9.51
C ILE A 11 -2.69 1.90 -10.86
N LYS A 12 -3.34 1.51 -11.97
CA LYS A 12 -2.98 1.95 -13.31
C LYS A 12 -3.14 3.46 -13.47
N ASP A 13 -4.23 4.03 -12.96
CA ASP A 13 -4.50 5.46 -13.04
C ASP A 13 -3.46 6.25 -12.20
N ALA A 14 -3.12 5.76 -11.00
CA ALA A 14 -2.08 6.37 -10.16
C ALA A 14 -0.68 6.27 -10.77
N LEU A 15 -0.31 5.13 -11.36
CA LEU A 15 0.97 4.99 -12.08
C LEU A 15 1.01 5.90 -13.32
N LYS A 16 -0.12 6.08 -14.02
CA LYS A 16 -0.20 6.99 -15.16
C LYS A 16 -0.02 8.44 -14.73
N GLU A 17 -0.59 8.84 -13.59
CA GLU A 17 -0.41 10.16 -13.00
C GLU A 17 1.06 10.42 -12.62
N ASP A 18 1.70 9.48 -11.93
CA ASP A 18 3.05 9.61 -11.37
C ASP A 18 4.14 9.51 -12.45
N VAL A 19 4.03 8.54 -13.36
CA VAL A 19 5.06 8.27 -14.38
C VAL A 19 4.85 9.11 -15.64
N GLY A 20 3.61 9.43 -16.00
CA GLY A 20 3.30 10.23 -17.18
C GLY A 20 3.95 9.68 -18.45
N SER A 21 4.84 10.49 -19.05
CA SER A 21 5.61 10.14 -20.25
C SER A 21 6.84 9.25 -20.00
N GLY A 22 7.25 9.06 -18.75
CA GLY A 22 8.40 8.25 -18.37
C GLY A 22 9.16 8.80 -17.16
N ASP A 23 9.99 7.94 -16.55
CA ASP A 23 10.86 8.28 -15.42
C ASP A 23 12.26 8.61 -15.95
N ILE A 24 12.42 9.83 -16.47
CA ILE A 24 13.63 10.28 -17.16
C ILE A 24 14.88 10.14 -16.28
N THR A 25 14.75 10.42 -14.98
CA THR A 25 15.86 10.31 -14.02
C THR A 25 16.36 8.88 -13.92
N THR A 26 15.46 7.93 -13.63
CA THR A 26 15.84 6.52 -13.57
C THR A 26 16.31 6.02 -14.94
N GLU A 27 15.75 6.55 -16.03
CA GLU A 27 16.11 6.16 -17.38
C GLU A 27 17.53 6.52 -17.77
N ILE A 28 17.98 7.72 -17.39
CA ILE A 28 19.32 8.25 -17.68
C ILE A 28 20.39 7.62 -16.79
N PHE A 29 20.10 7.48 -15.49
CA PHE A 29 21.15 7.14 -14.51
C PHE A 29 21.23 5.65 -14.18
N VAL A 30 20.27 4.84 -14.60
CA VAL A 30 20.20 3.43 -14.18
C VAL A 30 19.94 2.51 -15.37
N ASP A 31 20.86 1.59 -15.64
CA ASP A 31 20.69 0.60 -16.70
C ASP A 31 19.46 -0.29 -16.47
N LYS A 32 18.78 -0.62 -17.57
CA LYS A 32 17.49 -1.33 -17.56
C LYS A 32 17.52 -2.68 -16.81
N LYS A 33 18.66 -3.36 -16.79
CA LYS A 33 18.82 -4.70 -16.19
C LYS A 33 19.62 -4.69 -14.88
N THR A 34 19.96 -3.52 -14.35
CA THR A 34 20.66 -3.43 -13.07
C THR A 34 19.83 -4.13 -11.99
N PRO A 35 20.40 -5.12 -11.28
CA PRO A 35 19.67 -5.81 -10.22
C PRO A 35 19.47 -4.88 -9.02
N PHE A 36 18.23 -4.74 -8.58
CA PHE A 36 17.86 -3.97 -7.40
C PHE A 36 17.27 -4.87 -6.31
N THR A 37 17.61 -4.55 -5.06
CA THR A 37 16.91 -5.02 -3.87
C THR A 37 16.50 -3.81 -3.06
N ALA A 38 15.21 -3.70 -2.78
CA ALA A 38 14.63 -2.65 -1.96
C ALA A 38 13.93 -3.24 -0.73
N VAL A 39 13.87 -2.45 0.34
CA VAL A 39 13.23 -2.81 1.59
C VAL A 39 12.25 -1.71 1.96
N MET A 40 10.97 -2.07 2.13
CA MET A 40 9.97 -1.15 2.63
C MET A 40 9.97 -1.19 4.16
N LEU A 41 10.29 -0.06 4.79
CA LEU A 41 10.39 0.08 6.24
C LEU A 41 9.24 0.92 6.79
N ALA A 42 8.73 0.53 7.96
CA ALA A 42 7.85 1.38 8.75
C ALA A 42 8.65 2.50 9.42
N LYS A 43 8.33 3.76 9.12
CA LYS A 43 8.94 4.91 9.81
C LYS A 43 8.17 5.37 11.05
N GLU A 44 6.99 4.82 11.28
CA GLU A 44 6.11 5.07 12.42
C GLU A 44 5.42 3.78 12.87
N ALA A 45 4.93 3.77 14.11
CA ALA A 45 4.14 2.66 14.63
C ALA A 45 2.67 2.76 14.21
N GLY A 46 2.00 1.63 14.00
CA GLY A 46 0.60 1.63 13.57
C GLY A 46 0.07 0.25 13.20
N THR A 47 -0.95 0.23 12.35
CA THR A 47 -1.53 -0.97 11.73
C THR A 47 -1.20 -0.95 10.24
N LEU A 48 -0.51 -1.99 9.75
CA LEU A 48 -0.20 -2.12 8.33
C LEU A 48 -1.47 -2.36 7.53
N CYS A 49 -1.63 -1.65 6.41
CA CYS A 49 -2.65 -1.95 5.41
C CYS A 49 -2.18 -1.54 4.02
N GLY A 50 -2.50 -2.34 3.01
CA GLY A 50 -2.14 -2.09 1.63
C GLY A 50 -0.82 -2.74 1.20
N ALA A 51 -0.29 -3.72 1.94
CA ALA A 51 0.93 -4.42 1.54
C ALA A 51 0.75 -5.14 0.18
N GLU A 52 -0.36 -5.85 -0.02
CA GLU A 52 -0.66 -6.49 -1.31
C GLU A 52 -0.92 -5.48 -2.42
N ILE A 53 -1.51 -4.33 -2.09
CA ILE A 53 -1.77 -3.25 -3.06
C ILE A 53 -0.44 -2.64 -3.53
N ALA A 54 0.48 -2.35 -2.60
CA ALA A 54 1.82 -1.89 -2.94
C ALA A 54 2.59 -2.92 -3.77
N ALA A 55 2.47 -4.21 -3.42
CA ALA A 55 3.07 -5.28 -4.21
C ALA A 55 2.54 -5.34 -5.64
N GLU A 56 1.24 -5.10 -5.82
CA GLU A 56 0.63 -5.03 -7.15
C GLU A 56 1.11 -3.82 -7.96
N VAL A 57 1.38 -2.68 -7.33
CA VAL A 57 2.00 -1.51 -8.01
C VAL A 57 3.35 -1.90 -8.64
N PHE A 58 4.21 -2.60 -7.89
CA PHE A 58 5.49 -3.08 -8.44
C PHE A 58 5.28 -4.08 -9.59
N ARG A 59 4.35 -5.03 -9.43
CA ARG A 59 4.04 -6.04 -10.46
C ARG A 59 3.43 -5.44 -11.73
N ALA A 60 2.70 -4.33 -11.60
CA ALA A 60 2.09 -3.62 -12.72
C ALA A 60 3.15 -3.05 -13.69
N LEU A 61 4.29 -2.59 -13.17
CA LEU A 61 5.42 -2.17 -14.01
C LEU A 61 6.30 -3.34 -14.46
N ASN A 62 6.49 -4.35 -13.60
CA ASN A 62 7.33 -5.49 -13.93
C ASN A 62 6.86 -6.78 -13.25
N LYS A 63 6.26 -7.68 -14.05
CA LYS A 63 5.75 -8.98 -13.59
C LYS A 63 6.82 -9.92 -13.02
N LYS A 64 8.11 -9.68 -13.29
CA LYS A 64 9.23 -10.51 -12.81
C LYS A 64 9.74 -10.11 -11.42
N VAL A 65 9.23 -9.02 -10.85
CA VAL A 65 9.61 -8.58 -9.51
C VAL A 65 9.20 -9.65 -8.48
N LYS A 66 10.15 -10.01 -7.62
CA LYS A 66 9.93 -10.94 -6.50
C LYS A 66 9.67 -10.13 -5.25
N ILE A 67 8.56 -10.42 -4.58
CA ILE A 67 8.16 -9.76 -3.34
C ILE A 67 8.09 -10.78 -2.22
N ARG A 68 8.75 -10.45 -1.12
CA ARG A 68 8.72 -11.21 0.13
C ARG A 68 8.09 -10.34 1.21
N PHE A 69 6.87 -10.67 1.61
CA PHE A 69 6.20 -10.04 2.73
C PHE A 69 6.87 -10.46 4.06
N ARG A 70 7.09 -9.48 4.94
CA ARG A 70 7.55 -9.70 6.32
C ARG A 70 6.44 -9.42 7.33
N LYS A 71 5.46 -8.60 6.93
CA LYS A 71 4.24 -8.28 7.66
C LYS A 71 3.05 -8.41 6.69
N LYS A 72 1.86 -8.65 7.23
CA LYS A 72 0.61 -8.71 6.47
C LYS A 72 -0.35 -7.61 6.93
N ASP A 73 -1.32 -7.29 6.09
CA ASP A 73 -2.35 -6.31 6.42
C ASP A 73 -3.11 -6.71 7.69
N GLY A 74 -3.27 -5.74 8.60
CA GLY A 74 -3.83 -5.92 9.95
C GLY A 74 -2.77 -6.13 11.03
N ASP A 75 -1.52 -6.45 10.69
CA ASP A 75 -0.45 -6.55 11.67
C ASP A 75 -0.18 -5.20 12.34
N ARG A 76 0.12 -5.25 13.64
CA ARG A 76 0.72 -4.11 14.34
C ARG A 76 2.19 -3.99 13.95
N ILE A 77 2.60 -2.77 13.62
CA ILE A 77 3.97 -2.45 13.20
C ILE A 77 4.61 -1.41 14.10
N LYS A 78 5.94 -1.48 14.23
CA LYS A 78 6.77 -0.52 14.96
C LYS A 78 7.72 0.20 14.01
N LYS A 79 8.17 1.39 14.39
CA LYS A 79 9.22 2.12 13.67
C LYS A 79 10.47 1.24 13.52
N GLY A 80 11.01 1.19 12.31
CA GLY A 80 12.18 0.39 11.94
C GLY A 80 11.85 -1.03 11.47
N GLU A 81 10.61 -1.50 11.59
CA GLU A 81 10.26 -2.84 11.11
C GLU A 81 10.23 -2.91 9.57
N THR A 82 10.79 -4.00 9.05
CA THR A 82 10.65 -4.36 7.63
C THR A 82 9.25 -4.87 7.35
N LEU A 83 8.58 -4.25 6.38
CA LEU A 83 7.23 -4.61 5.94
C LEU A 83 7.28 -5.62 4.80
N MET A 84 8.13 -5.36 3.81
CA MET A 84 8.36 -6.24 2.67
C MET A 84 9.73 -5.99 2.04
N GLU A 85 10.22 -6.98 1.32
CA GLU A 85 11.42 -6.88 0.48
C GLU A 85 11.04 -7.10 -0.98
N ILE A 86 11.64 -6.31 -1.86
CA ILE A 86 11.37 -6.29 -3.29
C ILE A 86 12.68 -6.54 -4.03
N ARG A 87 12.71 -7.51 -4.93
CA ARG A 87 13.86 -7.80 -5.79
C ARG A 87 13.46 -7.76 -7.26
N GLY A 88 14.23 -7.07 -8.09
CA GLY A 88 13.89 -6.83 -9.48
C GLY A 88 14.93 -5.98 -10.18
N ASP A 89 14.46 -5.11 -11.08
CA ASP A 89 15.30 -4.15 -11.80
C ASP A 89 14.92 -2.70 -11.43
N ARG A 90 15.38 -1.73 -12.23
CA ARG A 90 15.15 -0.30 -12.00
C ARG A 90 13.66 0.10 -11.95
N SER A 91 12.73 -0.75 -12.43
CA SER A 91 11.29 -0.47 -12.32
C SER A 91 10.81 -0.32 -10.88
N ILE A 92 11.59 -0.82 -9.91
CA ILE A 92 11.34 -0.63 -8.47
C ILE A 92 11.36 0.87 -8.12
N LEU A 93 12.30 1.65 -8.68
CA LEU A 93 12.42 3.08 -8.41
C LEU A 93 11.19 3.83 -8.93
N THR A 94 10.80 3.53 -10.18
CA THR A 94 9.62 4.13 -10.82
C THR A 94 8.31 3.81 -10.10
N ALA A 95 8.16 2.60 -9.55
CA ALA A 95 6.97 2.21 -8.80
C ALA A 95 6.93 2.72 -7.36
N GLU A 96 8.07 3.14 -6.80
CA GLU A 96 8.24 3.37 -5.36
C GLU A 96 7.22 4.36 -4.82
N ARG A 97 7.09 5.53 -5.45
CA ARG A 97 6.28 6.63 -4.91
C ARG A 97 4.81 6.27 -4.89
N THR A 98 4.28 5.77 -6.01
CA THR A 98 2.91 5.28 -6.08
C THR A 98 2.63 4.17 -5.06
N ALA A 99 3.54 3.19 -4.91
CA ALA A 99 3.37 2.10 -3.95
C ALA A 99 3.33 2.60 -2.50
N LEU A 100 4.25 3.51 -2.14
CA LEU A 100 4.31 4.11 -0.81
C LEU A 100 3.08 4.97 -0.52
N ASN A 101 2.64 5.81 -1.46
CA ASN A 101 1.49 6.68 -1.27
C ASN A 101 0.22 5.89 -0.92
N LEU A 102 -0.04 4.80 -1.65
CA LEU A 102 -1.18 3.92 -1.37
C LEU A 102 -1.01 3.20 -0.03
N ALA A 103 0.12 2.55 0.23
CA ALA A 103 0.34 1.83 1.50
C ALA A 103 0.27 2.76 2.72
N GLN A 104 0.82 3.97 2.62
CA GLN A 104 0.80 4.96 3.71
C GLN A 104 -0.61 5.46 3.97
N ARG A 105 -1.38 5.83 2.92
CA ARG A 105 -2.78 6.26 3.06
C ARG A 105 -3.61 5.19 3.78
N LEU A 106 -3.50 3.95 3.33
CA LEU A 106 -4.29 2.85 3.86
C LEU A 106 -3.85 2.46 5.26
N SER A 107 -2.55 2.41 5.54
CA SER A 107 -2.03 2.17 6.89
C SER A 107 -2.44 3.28 7.85
N GLY A 108 -2.49 4.54 7.41
CA GLY A 108 -2.99 5.66 8.21
C GLY A 108 -4.46 5.47 8.62
N ILE A 109 -5.33 5.12 7.66
CA ILE A 109 -6.74 4.84 7.92
C ILE A 109 -6.90 3.65 8.86
N ALA A 110 -6.21 2.54 8.60
CA ALA A 110 -6.28 1.33 9.42
C ALA A 110 -5.77 1.58 10.85
N THR A 111 -4.71 2.38 11.00
CA THR A 111 -4.17 2.81 12.30
C THR A 111 -5.17 3.66 13.06
N TYR A 112 -5.86 4.57 12.39
CA TYR A 112 -6.87 5.40 13.04
C TYR A 112 -8.10 4.56 13.43
N ALA A 113 -8.61 3.73 12.52
CA ALA A 113 -9.71 2.81 12.77
C ALA A 113 -9.44 1.86 13.94
N SER A 114 -8.21 1.34 14.08
CA SER A 114 -7.87 0.43 15.18
C SER A 114 -7.90 1.11 16.55
N LYS A 115 -7.64 2.42 16.63
CA LYS A 115 -7.85 3.20 17.86
C LYS A 115 -9.33 3.21 18.26
N PHE A 116 -10.24 3.47 17.32
CA PHE A 116 -11.68 3.50 17.62
C PHE A 116 -12.25 2.11 17.92
N SER A 117 -11.85 1.09 17.15
CA SER A 117 -12.26 -0.29 17.41
C SER A 117 -11.89 -0.72 18.83
N ALA A 118 -10.69 -0.35 19.30
CA ALA A 118 -10.24 -0.64 20.67
C ALA A 118 -11.10 0.02 21.75
N LEU A 119 -11.61 1.24 21.54
CA LEU A 119 -12.51 1.92 22.48
C LEU A 119 -13.84 1.17 22.68
N THR A 120 -14.31 0.49 21.62
CA THR A 120 -15.57 -0.27 21.64
C THR A 120 -15.43 -1.73 22.03
N ALA A 121 -14.21 -2.22 22.28
CA ALA A 121 -13.91 -3.66 22.41
C ALA A 121 -14.67 -4.39 23.52
N ARG A 122 -15.13 -3.67 24.57
CA ARG A 122 -15.91 -4.22 25.70
C ARG A 122 -17.41 -3.92 25.59
N SER A 123 -17.88 -3.49 24.43
CA SER A 123 -19.27 -3.11 24.20
C SER A 123 -19.87 -3.86 23.01
N ARG A 124 -21.19 -3.77 22.83
CA ARG A 124 -21.86 -4.22 21.60
C ARG A 124 -21.80 -3.19 20.46
N ALA A 125 -21.28 -1.99 20.74
CA ALA A 125 -21.17 -0.93 19.75
C ALA A 125 -20.19 -1.32 18.64
N LYS A 126 -20.48 -0.89 17.43
CA LYS A 126 -19.66 -1.11 16.25
C LYS A 126 -19.38 0.22 15.59
N ILE A 127 -18.14 0.42 15.18
CA ILE A 127 -17.71 1.60 14.43
C ILE A 127 -17.87 1.31 12.94
N TYR A 128 -18.58 2.19 12.24
CA TYR A 128 -18.82 2.12 10.80
C TYR A 128 -18.18 3.31 10.07
N ASP A 129 -17.73 3.08 8.85
CA ASP A 129 -17.35 4.17 7.95
C ASP A 129 -18.56 4.88 7.34
N THR A 130 -18.31 5.78 6.40
CA THR A 130 -19.35 6.54 5.70
C THR A 130 -19.05 6.62 4.21
N ARG A 131 -19.90 7.32 3.45
CA ARG A 131 -19.65 7.64 2.04
C ARG A 131 -18.71 8.84 1.83
N LYS A 132 -18.23 9.48 2.90
CA LYS A 132 -17.28 10.61 2.88
C LYS A 132 -15.85 10.11 2.70
N THR A 133 -15.61 9.49 1.54
CA THR A 133 -14.33 8.91 1.13
C THR A 133 -13.65 9.79 0.10
N THR A 134 -12.34 9.67 -0.06
CA THR A 134 -11.62 10.31 -1.17
C THR A 134 -12.20 9.81 -2.50
N PRO A 135 -12.53 10.70 -3.46
CA PRO A 135 -13.00 10.30 -4.78
C PRO A 135 -12.05 9.29 -5.44
N GLY A 136 -12.60 8.23 -6.05
CA GLY A 136 -11.82 7.18 -6.71
C GLY A 136 -11.17 6.15 -5.77
N LEU A 137 -11.10 6.39 -4.47
CA LEU A 137 -10.42 5.49 -3.51
C LEU A 137 -11.35 4.76 -2.54
N ARG A 138 -12.67 4.93 -2.67
CA ARG A 138 -13.67 4.37 -1.73
C ARG A 138 -13.42 2.90 -1.40
N THR A 139 -13.20 2.05 -2.40
CA THR A 139 -12.97 0.61 -2.20
C THR A 139 -11.74 0.32 -1.35
N LEU A 140 -10.65 1.07 -1.55
CA LEU A 140 -9.42 0.92 -0.76
C LEU A 140 -9.60 1.45 0.67
N GLU A 141 -10.25 2.60 0.82
CA GLU A 141 -10.46 3.21 2.15
C GLU A 141 -11.40 2.36 3.02
N LYS A 142 -12.49 1.83 2.43
CA LYS A 142 -13.37 0.82 3.04
C LYS A 142 -12.58 -0.41 3.48
N TYR A 143 -11.64 -0.88 2.65
CA TYR A 143 -10.77 -1.99 3.02
C TYR A 143 -9.87 -1.67 4.22
N ALA A 144 -9.28 -0.47 4.25
CA ALA A 144 -8.45 -0.03 5.36
C ALA A 144 -9.22 0.10 6.69
N VAL A 145 -10.45 0.60 6.65
CA VAL A 145 -11.36 0.64 7.82
C VAL A 145 -11.57 -0.76 8.39
N LYS A 146 -11.93 -1.72 7.53
CA LYS A 146 -12.13 -3.12 7.92
C LYS A 146 -10.83 -3.73 8.47
N THR A 147 -9.69 -3.42 7.87
CA THR A 147 -8.36 -3.88 8.32
C THR A 147 -8.01 -3.34 9.70
N GLY A 148 -8.42 -2.11 10.03
CA GLY A 148 -8.33 -1.55 11.37
C GLY A 148 -9.33 -2.13 12.39
N GLY A 149 -10.17 -3.09 12.01
CA GLY A 149 -11.10 -3.74 12.93
C GLY A 149 -12.47 -3.05 13.07
N CYS A 150 -12.79 -2.11 12.17
CA CYS A 150 -14.11 -1.48 12.07
C CYS A 150 -15.00 -2.21 11.04
N ARG A 151 -16.20 -1.67 10.77
CA ARG A 151 -17.20 -2.21 9.83
C ARG A 151 -17.51 -1.21 8.71
N ASN A 152 -18.14 -1.72 7.64
CA ASN A 152 -18.46 -0.99 6.41
C ASN A 152 -19.95 -1.06 6.11
#